data_AF-A0A6M5YHJ7-F1
#
_entry.id   AF-A0A6M5YHJ7-F1
#
_cell.length_a   1.000
_cell.length_b   1.000
_cell.length_c   1.000
_cell.angle_alpha   90.00
_cell.angle_beta   90.00
_cell.angle_gamma   90.00
#
_symmetry.space_group_name_H-M   'P 1'
#
loop_
_entity.id
_entity.type
_entity.pdbx_description
1 polymer ?
#
loop_
_entity_poly.entity_id
_entity_poly.type
_entity_poly.pdbx_seq_one_letter_code
_entity_poly.pdbx_strand_id
1 'polypeptide(L)'
;MIPLPTIDVLDSITIPVPCPMRWEEMHGDRRTRFCDACQQHVHDVSELSRAEAIQLVTGGETKPCLRIFRRQDGRVLTTDCATRRERAWKWLSRRSVFAAALFSGIAFIAGCGQTTCTTSSLGKR
;
A
#
# COMPACT_ATOMS: atom_id res chain seq x y z
N MET A 1 18.26 -27.40 10.55
CA MET A 1 18.35 -26.36 11.60
C MET A 1 17.00 -25.67 11.68
N ILE A 2 16.17 -26.05 12.66
CA ILE A 2 14.89 -25.39 12.91
C ILE A 2 15.22 -24.06 13.59
N PRO A 3 14.86 -22.90 13.01
CA PRO A 3 15.08 -21.62 13.69
C PRO A 3 14.19 -21.64 14.94
N LEU A 4 14.81 -21.60 16.12
CA LEU A 4 14.09 -21.47 17.37
C LEU A 4 13.21 -20.22 17.31
N PRO A 5 11.91 -20.31 17.65
CA PRO A 5 11.04 -19.16 17.66
C PRO A 5 11.51 -18.24 18.80
N THR A 6 12.18 -17.15 18.44
CA THR A 6 12.31 -16.02 19.35
C THR A 6 10.91 -15.49 19.58
N ILE A 7 10.34 -15.72 20.77
CA ILE A 7 9.05 -15.15 21.14
C ILE A 7 9.23 -13.63 21.14
N ASP A 8 8.76 -13.00 20.08
CA ASP A 8 8.83 -11.56 19.91
C ASP A 8 7.65 -10.92 20.63
N VAL A 9 7.89 -9.77 21.27
CA VAL A 9 6.85 -8.97 21.92
C VAL A 9 5.70 -8.72 20.94
N LEU A 10 6.02 -8.45 19.68
CA LEU A 10 5.03 -8.19 18.64
C LEU A 10 4.14 -9.42 18.35
N ASP A 11 4.70 -10.62 18.38
CA ASP A 11 3.97 -11.86 18.07
C ASP A 11 3.05 -12.29 19.22
N SER A 12 3.33 -11.83 20.44
CA SER A 12 2.49 -12.06 21.63
C SER A 12 1.26 -11.12 21.74
N ILE A 13 1.21 -10.05 20.94
CA ILE A 13 0.15 -9.05 21.02
C ILE A 13 -1.18 -9.64 20.56
N THR A 14 -2.17 -9.59 21.45
CA THR A 14 -3.55 -9.97 21.17
C THR A 14 -4.45 -8.76 21.37
N ILE A 15 -5.37 -8.54 20.43
CA ILE A 15 -6.34 -7.45 20.49
C ILE A 15 -7.59 -7.99 21.20
N PRO A 16 -7.85 -7.59 22.46
CA PRO A 16 -8.96 -8.14 23.22
C PRO A 16 -10.32 -7.64 22.69
N VAL A 17 -10.36 -6.41 22.17
CA VAL A 17 -11.59 -5.78 21.66
C VAL A 17 -11.36 -5.36 20.21
N PRO A 18 -11.95 -6.07 19.24
CA PRO A 18 -11.86 -5.66 17.84
C PRO A 18 -12.70 -4.40 17.61
N CYS A 19 -12.17 -3.47 16.81
CA CYS A 19 -12.93 -2.30 16.36
C CYS A 19 -13.98 -2.75 15.32
N PRO A 20 -15.26 -2.37 15.47
CA PRO A 20 -16.31 -2.72 14.51
C PRO A 20 -16.23 -1.89 13.22
N MET A 21 -15.54 -0.75 13.23
CA MET A 21 -15.41 0.12 12.06
C MET A 21 -14.48 -0.50 11.03
N ARG A 22 -14.85 -0.36 9.75
CA ARG A 22 -14.03 -0.82 8.64
C ARG A 22 -12.85 0.13 8.44
N TRP A 23 -11.69 -0.42 8.09
CA TRP A 23 -10.49 0.36 7.80
C TRP A 23 -10.70 1.38 6.66
N GLU A 24 -11.53 1.02 5.67
CA GLU A 24 -11.84 1.86 4.52
C GLU A 24 -12.61 3.14 4.88
N GLU A 25 -13.39 3.11 5.97
CA GLU A 25 -14.20 4.22 6.46
C GLU A 25 -13.41 5.18 7.36
N MET A 26 -12.19 4.81 7.75
CA MET A 26 -11.32 5.63 8.60
C MET A 26 -10.57 6.69 7.79
N HIS A 27 -10.29 7.83 8.43
CA HIS A 27 -9.62 8.96 7.80
C HIS A 27 -8.12 8.97 8.08
N GLY A 28 -7.30 9.21 7.05
CA GLY A 28 -5.85 9.33 7.20
C GLY A 28 -5.07 8.62 6.09
N ASP A 29 -3.86 8.20 6.42
CA ASP A 29 -2.91 7.63 5.46
C ASP A 29 -3.05 6.10 5.34
N ARG A 30 -2.15 5.48 4.57
CA ARG A 30 -2.03 4.01 4.53
C ARG A 30 -1.45 3.42 5.81
N ARG A 31 -0.62 4.18 6.53
CA ARG A 31 0.12 3.71 7.72
C ARG A 31 -0.65 3.91 9.03
N THR A 32 -1.32 5.04 9.14
CA THR A 32 -2.09 5.41 10.34
C THR A 32 -3.39 6.06 9.90
N ARG A 33 -4.50 5.63 10.49
CA ARG A 33 -5.81 6.26 10.29
C ARG A 33 -6.46 6.57 11.62
N PHE A 34 -7.26 7.61 11.66
CA PHE A 34 -8.10 7.95 12.79
C PHE A 34 -9.46 7.26 12.65
N CYS A 35 -9.89 6.59 13.71
CA CYS A 35 -11.20 5.97 13.79
C CYS A 35 -12.13 6.83 14.65
N ASP A 36 -13.24 7.30 14.09
CA ASP A 36 -14.19 8.15 14.81
C ASP A 36 -14.97 7.40 15.90
N ALA A 37 -15.16 6.09 15.75
CA ALA A 37 -15.87 5.28 16.75
C ALA A 37 -15.04 5.03 18.02
N CYS A 38 -13.74 4.78 17.86
CA CYS A 38 -12.82 4.57 18.98
C CYS A 38 -12.11 5.86 19.42
N GLN A 39 -12.25 6.94 18.65
CA GLN A 39 -11.54 8.21 18.81
C GLN A 39 -10.02 8.05 18.98
N GLN A 40 -9.45 7.04 18.34
CA GLN A 40 -8.03 6.70 18.46
C GLN A 40 -7.41 6.43 17.09
N HIS A 41 -6.11 6.66 17.00
CA HIS A 41 -5.31 6.30 15.83
C HIS A 41 -5.12 4.78 15.77
N VAL A 42 -5.53 4.20 14.66
CA VAL A 42 -5.32 2.81 14.29
C VAL A 42 -4.13 2.75 13.34
N HIS A 43 -3.08 2.02 13.75
CA HIS A 43 -1.87 1.84 12.94
C HIS A 43 -1.88 0.48 12.24
N ASP A 44 -1.58 0.47 10.94
CA ASP A 44 -1.44 -0.77 10.17
C ASP A 44 -0.01 -1.32 10.31
N VAL A 45 0.11 -2.45 11.01
CA VAL A 45 1.42 -3.07 11.29
C VAL A 45 2.05 -3.64 10.02
N SER A 46 1.26 -3.94 8.98
CA SER A 46 1.79 -4.43 7.70
C SER A 46 2.56 -3.37 6.90
N GLU A 47 2.32 -2.09 7.18
CA GLU A 47 3.04 -0.96 6.57
C GLU A 47 4.20 -0.46 7.47
N LEU A 48 4.38 -1.04 8.65
CA LEU A 48 5.44 -0.69 9.61
C LEU A 48 6.57 -1.73 9.60
N SER A 49 7.80 -1.28 9.84
CA SER A 49 8.90 -2.19 10.15
C SER A 49 8.70 -2.82 11.54
N ARG A 50 9.37 -3.94 11.80
CA ARG A 50 9.28 -4.61 13.10
C ARG A 50 9.79 -3.72 14.22
N ALA A 51 10.87 -2.97 13.99
CA ALA A 51 11.41 -2.03 14.98
C ALA A 51 10.43 -0.88 15.28
N GLU A 52 9.81 -0.29 14.25
CA GLU A 52 8.81 0.77 14.43
C GLU A 52 7.56 0.25 15.16
N ALA A 53 7.08 -0.95 14.82
CA ALA A 53 5.93 -1.55 15.47
C ALA A 53 6.19 -1.83 16.97
N ILE A 54 7.40 -2.31 17.30
CA ILE A 54 7.81 -2.49 18.70
C ILE A 54 7.85 -1.14 19.41
N GLN A 55 8.48 -0.12 18.81
CA GLN A 55 8.54 1.22 19.41
C GLN A 55 7.16 1.83 19.65
N LEU A 56 6.19 1.62 18.76
CA LEU A 56 4.82 2.10 18.96
C LEU A 56 4.14 1.43 20.16
N VAL A 57 4.43 0.15 20.39
CA VAL A 57 3.83 -0.62 21.49
C VAL A 57 4.54 -0.34 22.81
N THR A 58 5.85 -0.17 22.81
CA THR A 58 6.67 0.02 24.02
C THR A 58 6.86 1.48 24.40
N GLY A 59 6.74 2.40 23.45
CA GLY A 59 7.07 3.82 23.64
C GLY A 59 5.90 4.70 24.05
N GLY A 60 4.66 4.21 23.96
CA GLY A 60 3.47 4.96 24.38
C GLY A 60 3.06 4.67 25.81
N GLU A 61 2.60 5.71 26.54
CA GLU A 61 1.92 5.53 27.84
C GLU A 61 0.61 4.74 27.70
N THR A 62 -0.05 4.86 26.55
CA THR A 62 -1.27 4.12 26.20
C THR A 62 -1.02 3.24 25.00
N LYS A 63 -1.54 2.01 25.04
CA LYS A 63 -1.45 1.08 23.90
C LYS A 63 -2.29 1.61 22.72
N PRO A 64 -1.70 1.88 21.56
CA PRO A 64 -2.46 2.34 20.40
C PRO A 64 -3.31 1.21 19.81
N CYS A 65 -4.34 1.57 19.05
CA CYS A 65 -5.07 0.59 18.25
C CYS A 65 -4.19 0.12 17.10
N LEU A 66 -4.15 -1.20 16.88
CA LEU A 66 -3.32 -1.82 15.85
C LEU A 66 -4.19 -2.66 14.92
N ARG A 67 -3.85 -2.66 13.64
CA ARG A 67 -4.31 -3.63 12.67
C ARG A 67 -3.18 -4.60 12.39
N ILE A 68 -3.33 -5.83 12.86
CA ILE A 68 -2.33 -6.89 12.71
C ILE A 68 -2.81 -7.98 11.76
N PHE A 69 -1.89 -8.50 10.97
CA PHE A 69 -2.11 -9.69 10.15
C PHE A 69 -1.13 -10.76 10.59
N ARG A 70 -1.61 -11.99 10.82
CA ARG A 70 -0.77 -13.11 11.23
C ARG A 70 -0.61 -14.09 10.07
N ARG A 71 0.62 -14.57 9.87
CA ARG A 71 0.92 -15.63 8.90
C ARG A 71 0.56 -17.00 9.50
N GLN A 72 0.57 -18.05 8.67
CA GLN A 72 0.43 -19.44 9.12
C GLN A 72 1.45 -19.83 10.19
N ASP A 73 2.65 -19.23 10.18
CA ASP A 73 3.69 -19.43 11.19
C ASP A 73 3.40 -18.76 12.54
N GLY A 74 2.27 -18.05 12.69
CA GLY A 74 1.91 -17.29 13.90
C GLY A 74 2.57 -15.92 14.03
N ARG A 75 3.56 -15.58 13.20
CA ARG A 75 4.24 -14.28 13.20
C ARG A 75 3.38 -13.16 12.62
N VAL A 76 3.50 -11.96 13.21
CA VAL A 76 2.87 -10.74 12.71
C VAL A 76 3.58 -10.27 11.43
N LEU A 77 2.78 -9.99 10.40
CA LEU A 77 3.23 -9.47 9.13
C LEU A 77 3.66 -8.01 9.28
N THR A 78 4.92 -7.73 9.00
CA THR A 78 5.51 -6.40 8.96
C THR A 78 6.12 -6.13 7.58
N THR A 79 6.49 -4.88 7.29
CA THR A 79 7.16 -4.50 6.04
C THR A 79 8.44 -5.32 5.81
N ASP A 80 9.17 -5.67 6.88
CA ASP A 80 10.43 -6.40 6.79
C ASP A 80 10.23 -7.88 6.39
N CYS A 81 9.04 -8.43 6.64
CA CYS A 81 8.67 -9.79 6.23
C CYS A 81 8.48 -9.93 4.72
N ALA A 82 8.47 -8.84 3.95
CA ALA A 82 8.38 -8.91 2.50
C ALA A 82 9.53 -9.76 1.94
N THR A 83 9.17 -10.86 1.30
CA THR A 83 10.15 -11.73 0.61
C THR A 83 10.93 -10.90 -0.43
N ARG A 84 12.16 -11.30 -0.79
CA ARG A 84 12.98 -10.59 -1.82
C ARG A 84 12.16 -10.29 -3.09
N ARG A 85 11.23 -11.18 -3.44
CA ARG A 85 10.29 -11.05 -4.56
C ARG A 85 9.29 -9.91 -4.36
N GLU A 86 8.64 -9.82 -3.21
CA GLU A 86 7.69 -8.73 -2.91
C GLU A 86 8.36 -7.36 -2.84
N ARG A 87 9.60 -7.28 -2.33
CA ARG A 87 10.39 -6.05 -2.35
C ARG A 87 10.72 -5.61 -3.78
N ALA A 88 11.10 -6.55 -4.65
CA ALA A 88 11.35 -6.28 -6.05
C ALA A 88 10.09 -5.80 -6.78
N TRP A 89 8.93 -6.40 -6.50
CA TRP A 89 7.64 -6.02 -7.10
C TRP A 89 7.19 -4.62 -6.65
N LYS A 90 7.27 -4.30 -5.35
CA LYS A 90 7.00 -2.94 -4.84
C LYS A 90 7.99 -1.91 -5.41
N TRP A 91 9.25 -2.28 -5.60
CA TRP A 91 10.26 -1.40 -6.21
C TRP A 91 9.97 -1.13 -7.69
N LEU A 92 9.58 -2.17 -8.44
CA LEU A 92 9.22 -2.09 -9.84
C LEU A 92 7.93 -1.28 -10.06
N SER A 93 6.91 -1.49 -9.21
CA SER A 93 5.64 -0.75 -9.29
C SER A 93 5.79 0.74 -8.91
N ARG A 94 6.79 1.10 -8.10
CA ARG A 94 7.11 2.52 -7.82
C ARG A 94 7.85 3.19 -8.97
N ARG A 95 8.51 2.42 -9.85
CA ARG A 95 9.24 2.91 -11.03
C ARG A 95 8.39 2.91 -12.31
N SER A 96 7.27 2.20 -12.34
CA SER A 96 6.37 2.14 -13.51
C SER A 96 5.59 3.44 -13.79
N VAL A 97 5.53 4.38 -12.84
CA VAL A 97 4.88 5.70 -13.06
C VAL A 97 5.61 6.51 -14.14
N PHE A 98 6.94 6.35 -14.29
CA PHE A 98 7.71 7.05 -15.32
C PHE A 98 7.64 6.40 -16.72
N ALA A 99 7.23 5.13 -16.83
CA ALA A 99 7.20 4.43 -18.12
C ALA A 99 5.92 4.72 -18.93
N ALA A 100 4.79 5.00 -18.26
CA ALA A 100 3.53 5.31 -18.94
C ALA A 100 3.55 6.68 -19.66
N ALA A 101 4.36 7.63 -19.18
CA ALA A 101 4.53 8.94 -19.82
C ALA A 101 5.25 8.86 -21.18
N LEU A 102 6.13 7.87 -21.37
CA LEU A 102 6.86 7.69 -22.63
C LEU A 102 6.01 7.01 -23.71
N PHE A 103 5.00 6.22 -23.34
CA PHE A 103 4.11 5.57 -24.31
C PHE A 103 3.00 6.48 -24.85
N SER A 104 2.51 7.45 -24.06
CA SER A 104 1.52 8.42 -24.56
C SER A 104 2.14 9.50 -25.46
N GLY A 105 3.44 9.74 -25.37
CA GLY A 105 4.14 10.74 -26.20
C GLY A 105 4.42 10.28 -27.63
N ILE A 106 4.54 8.97 -27.87
CA ILE A 106 4.88 8.42 -29.20
C ILE A 106 3.66 8.34 -30.12
N ALA A 107 2.44 8.25 -29.56
CA ALA A 107 1.20 8.26 -30.34
C ALA A 107 0.83 9.64 -30.90
N PHE A 108 1.39 10.74 -30.36
CA PHE A 108 1.10 12.09 -30.85
C PHE A 108 1.99 12.56 -32.02
N ILE A 109 3.11 11.88 -32.31
CA ILE A 109 4.06 12.31 -33.36
C ILE A 109 3.71 11.68 -34.73
N ALA A 110 2.85 10.66 -34.79
CA ALA A 110 2.39 10.04 -36.03
C ALA A 110 1.04 10.58 -36.54
N GLY A 111 0.59 11.75 -36.08
CA GLY A 111 -0.69 12.37 -36.43
C GLY A 111 -0.63 13.59 -37.36
N CYS A 112 0.56 14.13 -37.66
CA CYS A 112 0.71 15.19 -38.67
C CYS A 112 1.08 14.57 -40.01
N GLY A 113 0.08 14.09 -40.75
CA GLY A 113 0.34 13.47 -42.04
C GLY A 113 -0.81 13.45 -43.05
N GLN A 114 -1.92 14.16 -42.84
CA GLN A 114 -3.01 14.21 -43.83
C GLN A 114 -3.76 15.56 -43.81
N THR A 115 -3.07 16.64 -44.17
CA THR A 115 -3.70 17.92 -44.56
C THR A 115 -3.10 18.38 -45.89
N THR A 116 -3.31 17.61 -46.94
CA THR A 116 -3.19 18.11 -48.32
C THR A 116 -4.34 17.61 -49.18
N CYS A 117 -5.05 18.58 -49.73
CA CYS A 117 -6.13 18.58 -50.71
C CYS A 117 -6.24 17.35 -51.63
N THR A 118 -7.47 16.84 -51.80
CA THR A 118 -7.99 16.41 -53.11
C THR A 118 -9.53 16.42 -53.10
N THR A 119 -10.08 17.36 -53.87
CA THR A 119 -11.31 17.28 -54.68
C THR A 119 -12.47 16.42 -54.18
N SER A 120 -13.61 17.07 -53.92
CA SER A 120 -14.87 16.63 -54.52
C SER A 120 -15.81 17.81 -54.79
N SER A 121 -15.79 18.25 -56.04
CA SER A 121 -16.95 18.88 -56.65
C SER A 121 -18.06 17.83 -56.77
N LEU A 122 -19.26 18.09 -56.27
CA LEU A 122 -20.50 17.89 -57.04
C LEU A 122 -21.70 18.45 -56.24
N GLY A 123 -22.09 19.68 -56.58
CA GLY A 123 -23.48 20.08 -56.45
C GLY A 123 -24.29 19.38 -57.54
N LYS A 124 -25.38 18.72 -57.15
CA LYS A 124 -26.58 18.41 -57.95
C LYS A 124 -27.63 17.76 -57.04
N ARG A 125 -28.51 18.58 -56.48
CA ARG A 125 -29.96 18.38 -56.53
C ARG A 125 -30.67 19.66 -56.11
#